data_AF-A0A0G4AQU6-F1
#
_entry.id   AF-A0A0G4AQU6-F1
#
_cell.length_a   1.000
_cell.length_b   1.000
_cell.length_c   1.000
_cell.angle_alpha   90.00
_cell.angle_beta   90.00
_cell.angle_gamma   90.00
#
_symmetry.space_group_name_H-M   'P 1'
#
loop_
_entity.id
_entity.type
_entity.pdbx_description
1 polymer ?
#
loop_
_entity_poly.entity_id
_entity_poly.type
_entity_poly.pdbx_seq_one_letter_code
_entity_poly.pdbx_strand_id
1 'polypeptide(L)'
;MKKIDIRKHTHLLFGFFCGVLLVGVYVAGSMYLGIRSGSSVVSAAIPALTEPSADPFVRGWAWSSNIGWINFDCRDLGTCATSSYSTRLNLATGRVAGGPNEHWAWSSTIGWIDTNPTAGYPEAPNHGLRVDIPTGVISGWMRACAGAANISDVPPSCTGGSVDGWDGWIKVMDAKVTQRGYIKNNAETDGGWMWGGDVIGWVKTWIAGDDGVYFPAADCAFGIDPASITPPQSVTLAWKCNQLVTANTCSIDHGVGTNLPATGNRNANPAEATTYTLTCQGLGGPAIKTVSIAVSGKVRIIEVPAGQ
;
A
#
# COMPACT_ATOMS: atom_id res chain seq x y z
N MET A 1 -76.07 -16.10 -79.65
CA MET A 1 -75.74 -16.29 -78.22
C MET A 1 -74.42 -15.57 -77.93
N LYS A 2 -74.46 -14.41 -77.24
CA LYS A 2 -73.26 -13.63 -76.91
C LYS A 2 -72.99 -13.73 -75.41
N LYS A 3 -71.78 -14.22 -75.08
CA LYS A 3 -71.19 -14.38 -73.75
C LYS A 3 -71.02 -13.02 -73.07
N ILE A 4 -71.35 -12.94 -71.79
CA ILE A 4 -71.03 -11.82 -70.90
C ILE A 4 -69.74 -12.17 -70.16
N ASP A 5 -68.72 -11.32 -70.27
CA ASP A 5 -67.37 -11.46 -69.69
C ASP A 5 -67.32 -10.79 -68.29
N ILE A 6 -66.85 -11.51 -67.26
CA ILE A 6 -66.91 -11.15 -65.82
C ILE A 6 -65.69 -10.33 -65.37
N ARG A 7 -65.12 -9.48 -66.23
CA ARG A 7 -63.94 -8.66 -65.89
C ARG A 7 -64.24 -7.29 -65.27
N LYS A 8 -65.25 -7.18 -64.39
CA LYS A 8 -65.57 -5.91 -63.67
C LYS A 8 -65.65 -5.98 -62.14
N HIS A 9 -65.31 -7.08 -61.49
CA HIS A 9 -65.31 -7.16 -60.01
C HIS A 9 -63.93 -7.36 -59.35
N THR A 10 -62.83 -7.11 -60.06
CA THR A 10 -61.46 -7.30 -59.54
C THR A 10 -60.81 -6.02 -58.99
N HIS A 11 -61.56 -4.92 -58.83
CA HIS A 11 -61.03 -3.67 -58.26
C HIS A 11 -61.53 -3.34 -56.84
N LEU A 12 -62.55 -4.05 -56.31
CA LEU A 12 -63.08 -3.78 -54.97
C LEU A 12 -62.48 -4.66 -53.86
N LEU A 13 -61.77 -5.73 -54.19
CA LEU A 13 -61.14 -6.62 -53.18
C LEU A 13 -59.66 -6.29 -52.90
N PHE A 14 -59.01 -5.45 -53.71
CA PHE A 14 -57.60 -5.07 -53.51
C PHE A 14 -57.42 -3.84 -52.59
N GLY A 15 -58.47 -3.02 -52.41
CA GLY A 15 -58.40 -1.81 -51.57
C GLY A 15 -58.48 -2.08 -50.06
N PHE A 16 -59.03 -3.22 -49.64
CA PHE A 16 -59.25 -3.50 -48.20
C PHE A 16 -58.03 -4.15 -47.52
N PHE A 17 -57.18 -4.86 -48.27
CA PHE A 17 -56.00 -5.54 -47.70
C PHE A 17 -54.76 -4.65 -47.58
N CYS A 18 -54.69 -3.51 -48.26
CA CYS A 18 -53.54 -2.59 -48.16
C CYS A 18 -53.68 -1.60 -46.97
N GLY A 19 -54.90 -1.22 -46.59
CA GLY A 19 -55.15 -0.29 -45.48
C GLY A 19 -54.93 -0.88 -44.09
N VAL A 20 -55.23 -2.17 -43.88
CA VAL A 20 -55.11 -2.83 -42.56
C VAL A 20 -53.66 -3.19 -42.21
N LEU A 21 -52.81 -3.42 -43.23
CA LEU A 21 -51.39 -3.73 -43.03
C LEU A 21 -50.52 -2.49 -42.72
N LEU A 22 -50.91 -1.29 -43.19
CA LEU A 22 -50.17 -0.05 -42.93
C LEU A 22 -50.44 0.56 -41.54
N VAL A 23 -51.63 0.36 -40.96
CA VAL A 23 -51.94 0.85 -39.60
C VAL A 23 -51.36 -0.06 -38.51
N GLY A 24 -51.30 -1.38 -38.75
CA GLY A 24 -50.69 -2.33 -37.80
C GLY A 24 -49.18 -2.15 -37.59
N VAL A 25 -48.45 -1.74 -38.63
CA VAL A 25 -47.00 -1.48 -38.54
C VAL A 25 -46.71 -0.14 -37.82
N TYR A 26 -47.61 0.84 -37.89
CA TYR A 26 -47.41 2.14 -37.24
C TYR A 26 -47.66 2.09 -35.72
N VAL A 27 -48.61 1.27 -35.25
CA VAL A 27 -48.90 1.09 -33.81
C VAL A 27 -47.89 0.14 -33.14
N ALA A 28 -47.34 -0.85 -33.86
CA ALA A 28 -46.25 -1.68 -33.34
C ALA A 28 -44.87 -0.98 -33.38
N GLY A 29 -44.65 -0.06 -34.32
CA GLY A 29 -43.41 0.73 -34.42
C GLY A 29 -43.29 1.85 -33.39
N SER A 30 -44.41 2.32 -32.83
CA SER A 30 -44.43 3.36 -31.79
C SER A 30 -44.31 2.81 -30.37
N MET A 31 -44.33 1.48 -30.20
CA MET A 31 -44.11 0.81 -28.91
C MET A 31 -42.65 0.34 -28.70
N TYR A 32 -41.76 0.53 -29.69
CA TYR A 32 -40.33 0.18 -29.62
C TYR A 32 -39.37 1.37 -29.72
N LEU A 33 -39.87 2.61 -29.83
CA LEU A 33 -39.06 3.84 -29.79
C LEU A 33 -39.34 4.62 -28.49
N GLY A 34 -39.20 3.90 -27.38
CA GLY A 34 -39.31 4.41 -26.03
C GLY A 34 -38.16 3.96 -25.14
N ILE A 35 -36.99 3.64 -25.71
CA ILE A 35 -35.77 3.60 -24.90
C ILE A 35 -35.38 5.05 -24.68
N ARG A 36 -35.76 5.57 -23.52
CA ARG A 36 -35.15 6.76 -22.95
C ARG A 36 -33.64 6.61 -23.16
N SER A 37 -33.03 7.51 -23.90
CA SER A 37 -31.63 7.88 -23.67
C SER A 37 -31.53 8.54 -22.29
N GLY A 38 -31.93 7.82 -21.25
CA GLY A 38 -31.17 7.85 -20.04
C GLY A 38 -29.84 7.25 -20.44
N SER A 39 -28.92 8.09 -20.90
CA SER A 39 -27.53 7.87 -20.58
C SER A 39 -27.53 7.73 -19.06
N SER A 40 -27.68 6.49 -18.58
CA SER A 40 -27.05 6.10 -17.35
C SER A 40 -25.61 6.51 -17.61
N VAL A 41 -25.24 7.68 -17.11
CA VAL A 41 -23.87 7.88 -16.66
C VAL A 41 -23.70 6.71 -15.71
N VAL A 42 -23.18 5.62 -16.26
CA VAL A 42 -22.42 4.66 -15.46
C VAL A 42 -21.38 5.60 -14.89
N SER A 43 -21.64 6.11 -13.68
CA SER A 43 -20.63 6.81 -12.91
C SER A 43 -19.45 5.89 -13.03
N ALA A 44 -18.40 6.34 -13.71
CA ALA A 44 -17.18 5.58 -13.78
C ALA A 44 -16.77 5.47 -12.32
N ALA A 45 -17.10 4.34 -11.68
CA ALA A 45 -16.63 4.11 -10.33
C ALA A 45 -15.12 4.22 -10.45
N ILE A 46 -14.49 5.01 -9.56
CA ILE A 46 -13.03 5.08 -9.46
C ILE A 46 -12.52 3.65 -9.63
N PRO A 47 -11.59 3.39 -10.58
CA PRO A 47 -11.07 2.04 -10.76
C PRO A 47 -10.63 1.50 -9.40
N ALA A 48 -11.09 0.29 -9.08
CA ALA A 48 -10.97 -0.26 -7.74
C ALA A 48 -9.52 -0.14 -7.25
N LEU A 49 -9.30 0.71 -6.24
CA LEU A 49 -7.96 0.91 -5.70
C LEU A 49 -7.47 -0.41 -5.11
N THR A 50 -6.27 -0.81 -5.53
CA THR A 50 -5.59 -1.96 -4.95
C THR A 50 -4.91 -1.52 -3.67
N GLU A 51 -4.99 -2.35 -2.63
CA GLU A 51 -4.28 -2.10 -1.39
C GLU A 51 -2.77 -2.20 -1.65
N PRO A 52 -1.96 -1.23 -1.22
CA PRO A 52 -0.51 -1.36 -1.32
C PRO A 52 -0.02 -2.61 -0.58
N SER A 53 0.88 -3.36 -1.20
CA SER A 53 1.50 -4.51 -0.53
C SER A 53 2.30 -4.07 0.68
N ALA A 54 2.06 -4.68 1.84
CA ALA A 54 2.96 -4.60 2.99
C ALA A 54 3.88 -5.83 2.95
N ASP A 55 5.01 -5.73 2.25
CA ASP A 55 6.06 -6.76 2.28
C ASP A 55 6.44 -7.00 3.75
N PRO A 56 6.22 -8.19 4.34
CA PRO A 56 6.41 -8.43 5.76
C PRO A 56 7.88 -8.65 6.16
N PHE A 57 8.80 -8.65 5.21
CA PHE A 57 10.19 -8.98 5.46
C PHE A 57 11.02 -7.71 5.72
N VAL A 58 11.93 -7.81 6.68
CA VAL A 58 12.99 -6.82 6.90
C VAL A 58 14.06 -7.05 5.86
N ARG A 59 14.49 -5.99 5.20
CA ARG A 59 15.44 -6.08 4.08
C ARG A 59 16.51 -5.01 4.16
N GLY A 60 17.48 -5.10 3.26
CA GLY A 60 18.59 -4.17 3.14
C GLY A 60 19.74 -4.53 4.05
N TRP A 61 20.53 -3.51 4.42
CA TRP A 61 21.88 -3.71 4.96
C TRP A 61 22.13 -2.89 6.20
N ALA A 62 22.73 -3.55 7.20
CA ALA A 62 23.38 -2.88 8.31
C ALA A 62 24.90 -3.08 8.22
N TRP A 63 25.66 -2.17 8.82
CA TRP A 63 27.12 -2.22 8.82
C TRP A 63 27.68 -2.04 10.22
N SER A 64 28.67 -2.84 10.59
CA SER A 64 29.55 -2.60 11.74
C SER A 64 31.01 -2.75 11.31
N SER A 65 31.89 -1.93 11.89
CA SER A 65 33.34 -2.07 11.70
C SER A 65 33.90 -3.39 12.22
N ASN A 66 33.21 -4.04 13.16
CA ASN A 66 33.73 -5.20 13.89
C ASN A 66 33.13 -6.51 13.37
N ILE A 67 31.90 -6.48 12.84
CA ILE A 67 31.19 -7.67 12.35
C ILE A 67 30.72 -7.56 10.90
N GLY A 68 31.17 -6.52 10.19
CA GLY A 68 30.97 -6.37 8.75
C GLY A 68 29.53 -6.06 8.34
N TRP A 69 29.22 -6.42 7.10
CA TRP A 69 27.90 -6.26 6.49
C TRP A 69 26.93 -7.30 7.03
N ILE A 70 25.73 -6.87 7.39
CA ILE A 70 24.64 -7.72 7.84
C ILE A 70 23.47 -7.53 6.88
N ASN A 71 22.94 -8.64 6.36
CA ASN A 71 21.76 -8.66 5.51
C ASN A 71 20.64 -9.48 6.15
N PHE A 72 19.41 -9.01 5.99
CA PHE A 72 18.22 -9.58 6.65
C PHE A 72 17.36 -10.44 5.73
N ASP A 73 17.64 -10.47 4.42
CA ASP A 73 16.84 -11.22 3.45
C ASP A 73 17.66 -11.63 2.22
N CYS A 74 17.71 -12.94 1.97
CA CYS A 74 18.41 -13.52 0.82
C CYS A 74 18.02 -12.92 -0.54
N ARG A 75 16.85 -12.28 -0.66
CA ARG A 75 16.37 -11.63 -1.89
C ARG A 75 17.22 -10.42 -2.26
N ASP A 76 17.85 -9.77 -1.28
CA ASP A 76 18.75 -8.64 -1.52
C ASP A 76 20.05 -9.08 -2.22
N LEU A 77 20.48 -10.32 -1.97
CA LEU A 77 21.66 -10.94 -2.59
C LEU A 77 21.32 -11.86 -3.77
N GLY A 78 20.04 -12.16 -3.99
CA GLY A 78 19.61 -13.16 -4.97
C GLY A 78 20.02 -14.60 -4.62
N THR A 79 20.31 -14.88 -3.34
CA THR A 79 20.84 -16.17 -2.88
C THR A 79 19.77 -17.13 -2.37
N CYS A 80 18.48 -16.77 -2.44
CA CYS A 80 17.41 -17.59 -1.85
C CYS A 80 17.31 -19.02 -2.38
N ALA A 81 17.85 -19.30 -3.57
CA ALA A 81 17.90 -20.64 -4.12
C ALA A 81 18.91 -21.56 -3.39
N THR A 82 19.96 -20.98 -2.80
CA THR A 82 21.06 -21.71 -2.13
C THR A 82 21.04 -21.51 -0.62
N SER A 83 20.62 -20.34 -0.15
CA SER A 83 20.48 -19.99 1.26
C SER A 83 19.22 -19.16 1.42
N SER A 84 18.12 -19.85 1.76
CA SER A 84 16.80 -19.24 1.96
C SER A 84 16.69 -18.74 3.40
N TYR A 85 17.22 -17.54 3.67
CA TYR A 85 17.11 -16.88 4.97
C TYR A 85 16.37 -15.56 4.86
N SER A 86 15.62 -15.22 5.91
CA SER A 86 14.89 -13.97 5.99
C SER A 86 14.60 -13.60 7.44
N THR A 87 14.35 -12.32 7.68
CA THR A 87 13.78 -11.79 8.92
C THR A 87 12.36 -11.32 8.62
N ARG A 88 11.36 -12.13 8.98
CA ARG A 88 9.96 -11.88 8.65
C ARG A 88 9.19 -11.39 9.87
N LEU A 89 8.48 -10.27 9.75
CA LEU A 89 7.61 -9.76 10.80
C LEU A 89 6.19 -10.30 10.66
N ASN A 90 5.61 -10.64 11.80
CA ASN A 90 4.16 -10.74 11.93
C ASN A 90 3.60 -9.31 12.07
N LEU A 91 3.03 -8.78 10.99
CA LEU A 91 2.55 -7.38 10.90
C LEU A 91 1.44 -7.02 11.90
N ALA A 92 0.74 -8.01 12.46
CA ALA A 92 -0.27 -7.78 13.49
C ALA A 92 0.34 -7.62 14.89
N THR A 93 1.52 -8.20 15.15
CA THR A 93 2.13 -8.24 16.50
C THR A 93 3.48 -7.53 16.59
N GLY A 94 4.10 -7.24 15.44
CA GLY A 94 5.44 -6.68 15.29
C GLY A 94 6.57 -7.62 15.72
N ARG A 95 6.28 -8.91 15.96
CA ARG A 95 7.28 -9.91 16.33
C ARG A 95 7.90 -10.53 15.09
N VAL A 96 9.20 -10.85 15.12
CA VAL A 96 9.80 -11.74 14.13
C VAL A 96 9.15 -13.14 14.23
N ALA A 97 8.87 -13.76 13.09
CA ALA A 97 8.28 -15.08 13.01
C ALA A 97 9.30 -16.17 13.36
N GLY A 98 8.86 -17.26 14.00
CA GLY A 98 9.73 -18.38 14.42
C GLY A 98 9.84 -19.51 13.40
N GLY A 99 9.53 -19.26 12.11
CA GLY A 99 9.66 -20.26 11.05
C GLY A 99 11.13 -20.54 10.73
N PRO A 100 11.50 -21.74 10.26
CA PRO A 100 12.90 -22.18 10.16
C PRO A 100 13.82 -21.28 9.33
N ASN A 101 13.27 -20.47 8.43
CA ASN A 101 13.98 -19.55 7.54
C ASN A 101 13.54 -18.08 7.74
N GLU A 102 12.79 -17.78 8.79
CA GLU A 102 12.05 -16.52 8.97
C GLU A 102 12.61 -15.62 10.10
N HIS A 103 13.66 -16.07 10.79
CA HIS A 103 14.31 -15.31 11.85
C HIS A 103 15.84 -15.23 11.69
N TRP A 104 16.32 -15.21 10.46
CA TRP A 104 17.76 -15.24 10.20
C TRP A 104 18.24 -13.99 9.47
N ALA A 105 19.42 -13.54 9.89
CA ALA A 105 20.25 -12.58 9.17
C ALA A 105 21.63 -13.20 8.94
N TRP A 106 22.34 -12.69 7.93
CA TRP A 106 23.67 -13.17 7.55
C TRP A 106 24.68 -12.03 7.60
N SER A 107 25.80 -12.28 8.26
CA SER A 107 26.98 -11.43 8.19
C SER A 107 28.09 -12.08 7.38
N SER A 108 28.77 -11.27 6.55
CA SER A 108 29.97 -11.70 5.82
C SER A 108 31.15 -12.07 6.72
N THR A 109 31.16 -11.60 7.97
CA THR A 109 32.32 -11.71 8.87
C THR A 109 32.09 -12.71 9.99
N ILE A 110 30.90 -12.72 10.58
CA ILE A 110 30.56 -13.58 11.74
C ILE A 110 29.54 -14.67 11.40
N GLY A 111 29.06 -14.72 10.15
CA GLY A 111 28.10 -15.72 9.70
C GLY A 111 26.68 -15.47 10.22
N TRP A 112 26.02 -16.55 10.64
CA TRP A 112 24.61 -16.55 11.02
C TRP A 112 24.32 -15.68 12.25
N ILE A 113 23.20 -14.97 12.18
CA ILE A 113 22.63 -14.18 13.27
C ILE A 113 21.15 -14.57 13.41
N ASP A 114 20.78 -15.09 14.58
CA ASP A 114 19.39 -15.31 14.96
C ASP A 114 18.76 -13.98 15.36
N THR A 115 17.73 -13.54 14.65
CA THR A 115 16.98 -12.31 14.92
C THR A 115 15.82 -12.53 15.89
N ASN A 116 15.49 -13.79 16.20
CA ASN A 116 14.45 -14.15 17.16
C ASN A 116 14.94 -15.19 18.19
N PRO A 117 16.05 -14.93 18.89
CA PRO A 117 16.51 -15.83 19.95
C PRO A 117 15.42 -15.94 21.01
N THR A 118 15.24 -17.13 21.58
CA THR A 118 14.11 -17.45 22.46
C THR A 118 14.44 -17.45 23.95
N ALA A 119 15.72 -17.50 24.31
CA ALA A 119 16.19 -17.55 25.70
C ALA A 119 17.65 -17.08 25.82
N GLY A 120 18.10 -16.87 27.06
CA GLY A 120 19.49 -16.57 27.39
C GLY A 120 19.89 -15.09 27.31
N TYR A 121 18.90 -14.19 27.23
CA TYR A 121 19.13 -12.74 27.13
C TYR A 121 20.02 -12.23 28.28
N PRO A 122 21.01 -11.36 28.01
CA PRO A 122 21.88 -10.81 29.05
C PRO A 122 21.13 -9.96 30.08
N GLU A 123 20.14 -9.21 29.61
CA GLU A 123 19.30 -8.34 30.43
C GLU A 123 18.00 -7.99 29.69
N ALA A 124 17.12 -7.24 30.37
CA ALA A 124 15.90 -6.73 29.74
C ALA A 124 16.22 -5.87 28.49
N PRO A 125 15.41 -5.96 27.44
CA PRO A 125 14.16 -6.74 27.33
C PRO A 125 14.40 -8.23 27.03
N ASN A 126 13.56 -9.12 27.57
CA ASN A 126 13.69 -10.57 27.41
C ASN A 126 12.92 -11.10 26.18
N HIS A 127 13.22 -10.56 25.00
CA HIS A 127 12.66 -11.04 23.74
C HIS A 127 13.61 -10.78 22.56
N GLY A 128 13.43 -11.54 21.47
CA GLY A 128 14.08 -11.28 20.19
C GLY A 128 13.67 -9.94 19.55
N LEU A 129 14.15 -9.66 18.34
CA LEU A 129 13.82 -8.45 17.61
C LEU A 129 12.29 -8.26 17.50
N ARG A 130 11.83 -7.08 17.89
CA ARG A 130 10.40 -6.74 17.89
C ARG A 130 10.21 -5.27 17.58
N VAL A 131 9.19 -4.97 16.78
CA VAL A 131 8.67 -3.63 16.55
C VAL A 131 7.39 -3.45 17.34
N ASP A 132 7.27 -2.33 18.04
CA ASP A 132 5.99 -1.85 18.53
C ASP A 132 5.24 -1.18 17.37
N ILE A 133 4.20 -1.83 16.84
CA ILE A 133 3.49 -1.37 15.64
C ILE A 133 2.95 0.08 15.79
N PRO A 134 2.34 0.47 16.93
CA PRO A 134 1.83 1.83 17.10
C PRO A 134 2.91 2.92 17.08
N THR A 135 4.05 2.69 17.74
CA THR A 135 5.10 3.72 17.90
C THR A 135 6.23 3.61 16.87
N GLY A 136 6.36 2.45 16.23
CA GLY A 136 7.48 2.09 15.37
C GLY A 136 8.79 1.78 16.12
N VAL A 137 8.80 1.82 17.46
CA VAL A 137 10.01 1.57 18.25
C VAL A 137 10.43 0.11 18.11
N ILE A 138 11.72 -0.10 17.86
CA ILE A 138 12.33 -1.42 17.73
C ILE A 138 13.08 -1.74 19.03
N SER A 139 12.91 -2.95 19.52
CA SER A 139 13.54 -3.43 20.76
C SER A 139 13.82 -4.92 20.69
N GLY A 140 14.62 -5.42 21.64
CA GLY A 140 14.95 -6.84 21.74
C GLY A 140 16.42 -7.12 21.44
N TRP A 141 16.69 -8.41 21.28
CA TRP A 141 18.03 -8.94 21.04
C TRP A 141 18.08 -9.77 19.77
N MET A 142 19.26 -9.80 19.16
CA MET A 142 19.67 -10.78 18.17
C MET A 142 20.89 -11.53 18.73
N ARG A 143 21.13 -12.74 18.22
CA ARG A 143 22.24 -13.59 18.66
C ARG A 143 23.08 -14.02 17.47
N ALA A 144 24.32 -13.55 17.43
CA ALA A 144 25.32 -14.05 16.52
C ALA A 144 25.78 -15.44 16.96
N CYS A 145 25.80 -16.36 16.01
CA CYS A 145 26.08 -17.76 16.29
C CYS A 145 27.60 -18.00 16.51
N ALA A 146 28.46 -17.15 15.95
CA ALA A 146 29.91 -17.18 16.21
C ALA A 146 30.28 -16.92 17.69
N GLY A 147 29.44 -16.21 18.45
CA GLY A 147 29.62 -16.02 19.89
C GLY A 147 28.99 -17.11 20.76
N ALA A 148 28.66 -18.28 20.19
CA ALA A 148 27.97 -19.37 20.87
C ALA A 148 28.79 -20.66 20.85
N ALA A 149 28.91 -21.32 22.02
CA ALA A 149 29.72 -22.53 22.21
C ALA A 149 29.29 -23.73 21.35
N ASN A 150 28.06 -23.75 20.83
CA ASN A 150 27.49 -24.86 20.06
C ASN A 150 27.18 -24.47 18.61
N ILE A 151 28.15 -23.91 17.88
CA ILE A 151 27.98 -23.47 16.49
C ILE A 151 27.87 -24.61 15.46
N SER A 152 28.08 -25.87 15.87
CA SER A 152 28.13 -27.02 14.97
C SER A 152 26.77 -27.53 14.46
N ASP A 153 25.66 -26.99 14.95
CA ASP A 153 24.32 -27.43 14.56
C ASP A 153 23.92 -26.91 13.16
N VAL A 154 23.11 -27.69 12.44
CA VAL A 154 22.48 -27.25 11.17
C VAL A 154 20.96 -27.47 11.27
N PRO A 155 20.13 -26.41 11.32
CA PRO A 155 20.49 -25.00 11.38
C PRO A 155 21.26 -24.66 12.67
N PRO A 156 22.12 -23.63 12.67
CA PRO A 156 22.87 -23.25 13.87
C PRO A 156 21.89 -22.91 14.98
N SER A 157 22.04 -23.54 16.14
CA SER A 157 21.16 -23.27 17.28
C SER A 157 21.49 -21.91 17.92
N CYS A 158 22.69 -21.38 17.65
CA CYS A 158 23.20 -20.12 18.21
C CYS A 158 23.07 -20.09 19.75
N THR A 159 23.07 -21.28 20.36
CA THR A 159 22.88 -21.50 21.79
C THR A 159 24.20 -21.79 22.49
N GLY A 160 24.23 -21.51 23.79
CA GLY A 160 25.40 -21.75 24.63
C GLY A 160 26.08 -20.46 25.10
N GLY A 161 27.17 -20.65 25.86
CA GLY A 161 27.97 -19.57 26.42
C GLY A 161 28.86 -18.89 25.39
N SER A 162 29.61 -17.89 25.86
CA SER A 162 30.60 -17.16 25.08
C SER A 162 31.70 -18.07 24.55
N VAL A 163 32.12 -17.83 23.32
CA VAL A 163 33.31 -18.40 22.70
C VAL A 163 34.31 -17.28 22.50
N ASP A 164 35.58 -17.52 22.80
CA ASP A 164 36.69 -16.59 22.57
C ASP A 164 36.49 -15.19 23.20
N GLY A 165 35.71 -15.12 24.29
CA GLY A 165 35.50 -13.89 25.08
C GLY A 165 34.36 -12.99 24.59
N TRP A 166 33.68 -13.34 23.49
CA TRP A 166 32.47 -12.64 23.04
C TRP A 166 31.23 -13.53 23.20
N ASP A 167 30.14 -12.97 23.73
CA ASP A 167 28.92 -13.71 24.09
C ASP A 167 27.88 -13.74 22.96
N GLY A 168 28.14 -13.07 21.84
CA GLY A 168 27.31 -13.13 20.63
C GLY A 168 26.05 -12.26 20.67
N TRP A 169 25.77 -11.56 21.77
CA TRP A 169 24.50 -10.84 21.92
C TRP A 169 24.53 -9.46 21.28
N ILE A 170 23.51 -9.13 20.50
CA ILE A 170 23.32 -7.83 19.85
C ILE A 170 21.99 -7.23 20.32
N LYS A 171 22.04 -6.18 21.15
CA LYS A 171 20.88 -5.43 21.64
C LYS A 171 20.47 -4.36 20.64
N VAL A 172 19.17 -4.21 20.42
CA VAL A 172 18.62 -3.04 19.70
C VAL A 172 18.37 -1.90 20.68
N MET A 173 18.92 -0.72 20.40
CA MET A 173 18.80 0.46 21.26
C MET A 173 18.52 1.69 20.40
N ASP A 174 17.62 2.56 20.83
CA ASP A 174 17.39 3.85 20.14
C ASP A 174 17.16 3.66 18.62
N ALA A 175 16.19 2.81 18.27
CA ALA A 175 15.86 2.47 16.89
C ALA A 175 14.34 2.53 16.68
N LYS A 176 13.91 3.22 15.63
CA LYS A 176 12.51 3.45 15.29
C LYS A 176 12.32 3.34 13.78
N VAL A 177 11.26 2.66 13.36
CA VAL A 177 10.80 2.66 11.98
C VAL A 177 10.22 4.04 11.66
N THR A 178 10.80 4.70 10.66
CA THR A 178 10.43 6.03 10.18
C THR A 178 9.93 5.97 8.74
N GLN A 179 9.83 7.13 8.09
CA GLN A 179 9.24 7.26 6.76
C GLN A 179 9.79 6.23 5.78
N ARG A 180 8.89 5.61 5.00
CA ARG A 180 9.21 4.57 4.00
C ARG A 180 9.82 3.28 4.58
N GLY A 181 9.77 3.09 5.90
CA GLY A 181 10.27 1.88 6.56
C GLY A 181 11.72 1.97 7.04
N TYR A 182 12.39 3.12 6.87
CA TYR A 182 13.78 3.28 7.27
C TYR A 182 13.96 3.34 8.78
N ILE A 183 15.03 2.74 9.28
CA ILE A 183 15.38 2.81 10.70
C ILE A 183 16.19 4.07 10.97
N LYS A 184 15.72 4.87 11.92
CA LYS A 184 16.47 5.99 12.51
C LYS A 184 16.48 5.87 14.03
N ASN A 185 17.21 6.74 14.71
CA ASN A 185 17.10 6.86 16.15
C ASN A 185 15.86 7.64 16.60
N ASN A 186 15.61 7.68 17.91
CA ASN A 186 14.50 8.44 18.49
C ASN A 186 14.60 9.95 18.23
N ALA A 187 15.80 10.47 17.98
CA ALA A 187 16.02 11.85 17.57
C ALA A 187 15.76 12.08 16.06
N GLU A 188 15.40 11.03 15.31
CA GLU A 188 15.15 11.03 13.86
C GLU A 188 16.33 11.55 13.01
N THR A 189 17.54 11.44 13.56
CA THR A 189 18.83 11.68 12.90
C THR A 189 19.34 10.41 12.21
N ASP A 190 20.40 10.54 11.40
CA ASP A 190 21.01 9.41 10.71
C ASP A 190 21.58 8.37 11.69
N GLY A 191 20.98 7.19 11.70
CA GLY A 191 21.43 6.01 12.45
C GLY A 191 20.40 5.50 13.45
N GLY A 192 19.88 4.29 13.24
CA GLY A 192 19.46 3.43 14.35
C GLY A 192 20.67 2.63 14.83
N TRP A 193 20.76 2.43 16.14
CA TRP A 193 21.93 1.82 16.75
C TRP A 193 21.60 0.41 17.24
N MET A 194 22.43 -0.57 16.91
CA MET A 194 22.41 -1.85 17.60
C MET A 194 23.78 -2.03 18.25
N TRP A 195 23.80 -2.40 19.53
CA TRP A 195 25.01 -2.53 20.33
C TRP A 195 25.07 -3.91 20.95
N GLY A 196 26.24 -4.54 21.02
CA GLY A 196 26.37 -5.84 21.68
C GLY A 196 27.67 -6.04 22.41
N GLY A 197 27.82 -5.36 23.54
CA GLY A 197 29.01 -5.45 24.38
C GLY A 197 30.17 -4.57 23.90
N ASP A 198 31.25 -4.62 24.68
CA ASP A 198 32.52 -3.91 24.43
C ASP A 198 33.18 -4.32 23.08
N VAL A 199 32.75 -5.43 22.47
CA VAL A 199 33.42 -6.07 21.32
C VAL A 199 32.73 -5.81 19.97
N ILE A 200 31.42 -5.57 19.89
CA ILE A 200 30.73 -5.39 18.58
C ILE A 200 30.80 -3.96 18.06
N GLY A 201 30.97 -2.99 18.96
CA GLY A 201 30.84 -1.58 18.60
C GLY A 201 29.43 -1.26 18.08
N TRP A 202 29.33 -0.16 17.33
CA TRP A 202 28.05 0.34 16.84
C TRP A 202 27.68 -0.30 15.49
N VAL A 203 26.52 -0.95 15.43
CA VAL A 203 25.90 -1.37 14.16
C VAL A 203 25.05 -0.22 13.62
N LYS A 204 25.40 0.26 12.43
CA LYS A 204 24.71 1.34 11.72
C LYS A 204 23.64 0.75 10.81
N THR A 205 22.38 1.12 11.04
CA THR A 205 21.23 0.64 10.23
C THR A 205 20.86 1.59 9.08
N TRP A 206 21.39 2.80 9.08
CA TRP A 206 21.23 3.79 8.00
C TRP A 206 22.55 4.05 7.29
N ILE A 207 22.57 3.88 5.98
CA ILE A 207 23.73 4.09 5.12
C ILE A 207 23.33 5.19 4.12
N ALA A 208 24.24 6.10 3.83
CA ALA A 208 23.87 7.31 3.09
C ALA A 208 23.30 6.95 1.70
N GLY A 209 22.21 7.60 1.28
CA GLY A 209 21.65 7.47 -0.07
C GLY A 209 20.50 6.47 -0.24
N ASP A 210 19.58 6.37 0.72
CA ASP A 210 18.45 5.41 0.72
C ASP A 210 18.85 3.93 0.89
N ASP A 211 20.14 3.66 1.13
CA ASP A 211 20.68 2.33 1.45
C ASP A 211 20.63 2.08 2.96
N GLY A 212 19.91 1.07 3.42
CA GLY A 212 19.83 0.79 4.85
C GLY A 212 18.90 -0.36 5.15
N VAL A 213 18.68 -0.63 6.43
CA VAL A 213 17.68 -1.60 6.84
C VAL A 213 16.31 -0.97 6.69
N TYR A 214 15.43 -1.63 5.95
CA TYR A 214 14.05 -1.20 5.77
C TYR A 214 13.07 -2.25 6.30
N PHE A 215 12.12 -1.75 7.07
CA PHE A 215 11.03 -2.49 7.69
C PHE A 215 9.72 -2.28 6.91
N PRO A 216 8.75 -3.19 7.06
CA PRO A 216 7.38 -2.96 6.58
C PRO A 216 6.83 -1.64 7.11
N ALA A 217 6.15 -0.85 6.27
CA ALA A 217 5.61 0.46 6.62
C ALA A 217 4.20 0.71 6.10
N ALA A 218 3.51 1.67 6.70
CA ALA A 218 2.21 2.15 6.29
C ALA A 218 2.27 2.78 4.89
N ASP A 219 1.32 2.40 4.02
CA ASP A 219 1.16 3.00 2.70
C ASP A 219 -0.31 3.00 2.27
N CYS A 220 -0.66 3.88 1.34
CA CYS A 220 -2.02 4.06 0.84
C CYS A 220 -2.08 4.19 -0.68
N ALA A 221 -3.10 3.65 -1.33
CA ALA A 221 -3.50 4.08 -2.65
C ALA A 221 -4.47 5.25 -2.51
N PHE A 222 -4.32 6.29 -3.33
CA PHE A 222 -5.22 7.45 -3.37
C PHE A 222 -5.59 7.75 -4.81
N GLY A 223 -6.89 7.91 -5.06
CA GLY A 223 -7.44 8.08 -6.39
C GLY A 223 -8.54 9.13 -6.41
N ILE A 224 -8.79 9.65 -7.60
CA ILE A 224 -9.81 10.64 -7.90
C ILE A 224 -10.53 10.28 -9.18
N ASP A 225 -11.85 10.44 -9.22
CA ASP A 225 -12.64 10.35 -10.45
C ASP A 225 -13.86 11.30 -10.40
N PRO A 226 -14.17 12.03 -11.48
CA PRO A 226 -13.39 12.15 -12.71
C PRO A 226 -12.11 13.00 -12.50
N ALA A 227 -11.09 12.80 -13.35
CA ALA A 227 -9.82 13.54 -13.30
C ALA A 227 -9.91 14.99 -13.84
N SER A 228 -11.07 15.38 -14.39
CA SER A 228 -11.39 16.75 -14.76
C SER A 228 -12.88 17.04 -14.61
N ILE A 229 -13.23 18.23 -14.14
CA ILE A 229 -14.63 18.67 -14.01
C ILE A 229 -14.85 20.07 -14.60
N THR A 230 -16.11 20.38 -14.92
CA THR A 230 -16.60 21.75 -15.09
C THR A 230 -17.50 22.08 -13.90
N PRO A 231 -17.24 23.15 -13.12
CA PRO A 231 -18.07 23.47 -11.97
C PRO A 231 -19.53 23.68 -12.41
N PRO A 232 -20.53 23.24 -11.61
CA PRO A 232 -20.46 22.82 -10.21
C PRO A 232 -20.35 21.30 -9.99
N GLN A 233 -19.81 20.55 -10.96
CA GLN A 233 -19.67 19.09 -10.84
C GLN A 233 -18.88 18.66 -9.59
N SER A 234 -19.15 17.45 -9.10
CA SER A 234 -18.43 16.83 -7.99
C SER A 234 -17.38 15.84 -8.50
N VAL A 235 -16.33 15.66 -7.70
CA VAL A 235 -15.38 14.55 -7.81
C VAL A 235 -15.54 13.62 -6.63
N THR A 236 -15.24 12.34 -6.85
CA THR A 236 -15.07 11.35 -5.79
C THR A 236 -13.58 11.17 -5.54
N LEU A 237 -13.17 11.33 -4.30
CA LEU A 237 -11.88 10.95 -3.76
C LEU A 237 -12.03 9.57 -3.11
N ALA A 238 -11.15 8.62 -3.41
CA ALA A 238 -11.12 7.34 -2.73
C ALA A 238 -9.71 6.97 -2.32
N TRP A 239 -9.60 6.23 -1.22
CA TRP A 239 -8.32 5.73 -0.73
C TRP A 239 -8.46 4.32 -0.16
N LYS A 240 -7.37 3.58 -0.21
CA LYS A 240 -7.24 2.26 0.37
C LYS A 240 -5.82 2.06 0.90
N CYS A 241 -5.69 1.93 2.22
CA CYS A 241 -4.41 1.75 2.88
C CYS A 241 -4.16 0.32 3.32
N ASN A 242 -2.88 -0.02 3.49
CA ASN A 242 -2.47 -1.30 4.04
C ASN A 242 -2.76 -1.41 5.54
N GLN A 243 -2.68 -2.64 6.07
CA GLN A 243 -2.95 -2.96 7.48
C GLN A 243 -2.05 -2.27 8.53
N LEU A 244 -0.99 -1.56 8.10
CA LEU A 244 -0.05 -0.87 8.98
C LEU A 244 -0.45 0.59 9.28
N VAL A 245 -1.53 1.08 8.65
CA VAL A 245 -2.16 2.36 8.98
C VAL A 245 -2.99 2.23 10.25
N THR A 246 -2.85 3.20 11.16
CA THR A 246 -3.68 3.29 12.37
C THR A 246 -5.10 3.72 12.02
N ALA A 247 -6.08 2.98 12.53
CA ALA A 247 -7.49 3.23 12.25
C ALA A 247 -7.90 4.67 12.65
N ASN A 248 -8.76 5.28 11.81
CA ASN A 248 -9.33 6.62 12.05
C ASN A 248 -8.30 7.74 12.20
N THR A 249 -7.14 7.62 11.54
CA THR A 249 -6.10 8.67 11.54
C THR A 249 -5.94 9.38 10.20
N CYS A 250 -6.64 8.93 9.17
CA CYS A 250 -6.54 9.55 7.85
C CYS A 250 -7.20 10.93 7.83
N SER A 251 -6.62 11.84 7.05
CA SER A 251 -7.16 13.17 6.78
C SER A 251 -6.92 13.53 5.33
N ILE A 252 -7.85 14.29 4.76
CA ILE A 252 -7.71 14.88 3.43
C ILE A 252 -7.87 16.39 3.61
N ASP A 253 -6.90 17.13 3.07
CA ASP A 253 -6.88 18.60 3.10
C ASP A 253 -8.04 19.22 2.29
N HIS A 254 -8.02 20.55 2.12
CA HIS A 254 -9.08 21.30 1.43
C HIS A 254 -10.48 21.09 2.04
N GLY A 255 -10.53 20.82 3.35
CA GLY A 255 -11.78 20.67 4.10
C GLY A 255 -12.55 19.37 3.84
N VAL A 256 -11.94 18.38 3.19
CA VAL A 256 -12.62 17.10 2.84
C VAL A 256 -12.89 16.24 4.07
N GLY A 257 -11.96 16.19 5.03
CA GLY A 257 -12.24 15.58 6.34
C GLY A 257 -11.03 15.15 7.15
N THR A 258 -11.27 14.86 8.42
CA THR A 258 -10.30 14.37 9.41
C THR A 258 -10.83 13.11 10.10
N ASN A 259 -9.97 12.34 10.76
CA ASN A 259 -10.31 11.10 11.47
C ASN A 259 -11.02 10.07 10.58
N LEU A 260 -10.59 9.97 9.33
CA LEU A 260 -11.14 9.08 8.32
C LEU A 260 -10.58 7.65 8.51
N PRO A 261 -11.36 6.61 8.17
CA PRO A 261 -10.89 5.22 8.21
C PRO A 261 -9.76 4.96 7.21
N ALA A 262 -9.05 3.85 7.36
CA ALA A 262 -7.94 3.46 6.47
C ALA A 262 -8.37 3.14 5.02
N THR A 263 -9.66 2.95 4.78
CA THR A 263 -10.23 2.77 3.44
C THR A 263 -11.55 3.52 3.38
N GLY A 264 -11.79 4.26 2.30
CA GLY A 264 -13.03 5.01 2.16
C GLY A 264 -13.11 5.83 0.87
N ASN A 265 -14.21 6.57 0.76
CA ASN A 265 -14.42 7.56 -0.29
C ASN A 265 -15.15 8.79 0.26
N ARG A 266 -14.96 9.93 -0.40
CA ARG A 266 -15.61 11.22 -0.11
C ARG A 266 -15.83 11.99 -1.40
N ASN A 267 -16.91 12.76 -1.44
CA ASN A 267 -17.14 13.71 -2.53
C ASN A 267 -16.50 15.05 -2.20
N ALA A 268 -16.02 15.75 -3.23
CA ALA A 268 -15.56 17.12 -3.16
C ALA A 268 -16.08 17.92 -4.37
N ASN A 269 -16.17 19.24 -4.23
CA ASN A 269 -16.69 20.15 -5.27
C ASN A 269 -15.72 21.31 -5.49
N PRO A 270 -14.53 21.06 -6.08
CA PRO A 270 -13.55 22.11 -6.30
C PRO A 270 -14.03 23.10 -7.37
N ALA A 271 -13.93 24.39 -7.09
CA ALA A 271 -14.24 25.45 -8.06
C ALA A 271 -13.08 25.75 -9.03
N GLU A 272 -11.86 25.37 -8.64
CA GLU A 272 -10.61 25.59 -9.38
C GLU A 272 -9.73 24.34 -9.32
N ALA A 273 -8.71 24.28 -10.17
CA ALA A 273 -7.75 23.18 -10.16
C ALA A 273 -7.13 23.04 -8.75
N THR A 274 -7.25 21.85 -8.16
CA THR A 274 -6.92 21.60 -6.75
C THR A 274 -6.07 20.34 -6.65
N THR A 275 -5.08 20.33 -5.78
CA THR A 275 -4.32 19.12 -5.43
C THR A 275 -4.71 18.70 -4.02
N TYR A 276 -5.31 17.52 -3.89
CA TYR A 276 -5.68 16.96 -2.59
C TYR A 276 -4.53 16.13 -2.04
N THR A 277 -4.29 16.26 -0.73
CA THR A 277 -3.30 15.49 0.02
C THR A 277 -4.00 14.60 1.04
N LEU A 278 -3.86 13.28 0.87
CA LEU A 278 -4.21 12.28 1.88
C LEU A 278 -3.03 12.11 2.83
N THR A 279 -3.28 12.24 4.14
CA THR A 279 -2.31 11.97 5.21
C THR A 279 -2.91 10.97 6.21
N CYS A 280 -2.30 9.79 6.34
CA CYS A 280 -2.72 8.74 7.28
C CYS A 280 -1.57 8.34 8.22
N GLN A 281 -1.81 8.24 9.52
CA GLN A 281 -0.76 7.82 10.47
C GLN A 281 -0.60 6.30 10.49
N GLY A 282 0.61 5.80 10.69
CA GLY A 282 0.88 4.37 10.77
C GLY A 282 2.33 4.03 11.06
N LEU A 283 2.67 2.74 10.99
CA LEU A 283 4.04 2.27 11.18
C LEU A 283 4.97 2.92 10.14
N GLY A 284 6.07 3.52 10.61
CA GLY A 284 6.96 4.28 9.72
C GLY A 284 6.49 5.72 9.47
N GLY A 285 5.62 6.27 10.29
CA GLY A 285 5.16 7.65 10.15
C GLY A 285 4.01 7.80 9.13
N PRO A 286 3.68 9.05 8.74
CA PRO A 286 2.50 9.28 7.92
C PRO A 286 2.68 8.77 6.49
N ALA A 287 1.72 7.98 6.01
CA ALA A 287 1.52 7.70 4.60
C ALA A 287 0.90 8.95 3.94
N ILE A 288 1.63 9.54 2.99
CA ILE A 288 1.22 10.76 2.28
C ILE A 288 1.04 10.43 0.80
N LYS A 289 -0.12 10.75 0.23
CA LYS A 289 -0.42 10.62 -1.21
C LYS A 289 -1.15 11.85 -1.71
N THR A 290 -0.91 12.20 -2.97
CA THR A 290 -1.51 13.36 -3.63
C THR A 290 -2.22 12.97 -4.92
N VAL A 291 -3.36 13.61 -5.18
CA VAL A 291 -4.06 13.54 -6.48
C VAL A 291 -4.49 14.95 -6.89
N SER A 292 -4.44 15.24 -8.19
CA SER A 292 -4.78 16.55 -8.73
C SER A 292 -6.01 16.46 -9.63
N ILE A 293 -6.89 17.45 -9.50
CA ILE A 293 -8.07 17.62 -10.36
C ILE A 293 -7.88 18.82 -11.28
N ALA A 294 -8.16 18.64 -12.57
CA ALA A 294 -8.26 19.75 -13.51
C ALA A 294 -9.69 20.33 -13.50
N VAL A 295 -9.79 21.66 -13.61
CA VAL A 295 -11.08 22.35 -13.78
C VAL A 295 -11.11 23.02 -15.14
N SER A 296 -12.05 22.59 -15.97
CA SER A 296 -12.27 23.12 -17.33
C SER A 296 -13.43 24.11 -17.30
N GLY A 297 -13.25 25.25 -17.99
CA GLY A 297 -14.26 26.30 -18.08
C GLY A 297 -14.05 27.40 -17.05
N LYS A 298 -13.22 28.40 -17.37
CA LYS A 298 -13.37 29.72 -16.74
C LYS A 298 -14.71 30.27 -17.19
N VAL A 299 -15.64 30.50 -16.26
CA VAL A 299 -16.79 31.37 -16.52
C VAL A 299 -16.19 32.75 -16.83
N ARG A 300 -16.18 33.13 -18.12
CA ARG A 300 -15.96 34.53 -18.48
C ARG A 300 -17.22 35.27 -18.06
N ILE A 301 -17.15 36.00 -16.96
CA ILE A 301 -18.14 37.06 -16.69
C ILE A 301 -17.89 38.11 -17.77
N ILE A 302 -18.73 38.11 -18.81
CA ILE A 302 -18.82 39.27 -19.70
C ILE A 302 -19.69 40.26 -18.93
N GLU A 303 -19.05 41.25 -18.30
CA GLU A 303 -19.80 42.44 -17.87
C GLU A 303 -20.38 43.06 -19.13
N VAL A 304 -21.69 42.91 -19.34
CA VAL A 304 -22.41 43.65 -20.37
C VAL A 304 -22.58 45.06 -19.81
N PRO A 305 -21.98 46.10 -20.43
CA PRO A 305 -22.24 47.47 -20.01
C PRO A 305 -23.74 47.74 -20.11
N ALA A 306 -24.33 48.28 -19.04
CA ALA A 306 -25.72 48.70 -19.07
C ALA A 306 -25.87 49.88 -20.05
N GLY A 307 -26.31 49.58 -21.27
CA GLY A 307 -26.78 50.55 -22.26
C GLY A 307 -25.68 51.24 -23.07
N GLN A 308 -25.55 50.83 -24.33
CA GLN A 308 -25.40 51.73 -25.48
C GLN A 308 -26.18 51.16 -26.67
#